data_AF-A0A381TAL5-F1
#
_entry.id   AF-A0A381TAL5-F1
#
_cell.length_a   1.000
_cell.length_b   1.000
_cell.length_c   1.000
_cell.angle_alpha   90.00
_cell.angle_beta   90.00
_cell.angle_gamma   90.00
#
_symmetry.space_group_name_H-M   'P 1'
#
loop_
_entity.id
_entity.type
_entity.pdbx_description
1 polymer ?
#
loop_
_entity_poly.entity_id
_entity_poly.type
_entity_poly.pdbx_seq_one_letter_code
_entity_poly.pdbx_strand_id
1 'polypeptide(L)'
;GAAVQASDEETAAVYFTYMNRIVNETLAKAKMTVENLDWIVPQNINIKAWQILSRVLKIDLKQVFIEPMPEVAHCISGDNIINLKHLDESGRVESGQRLLCLMAGYGLNWQALLLEKVDPT
;
A
#
# COMPACT_ATOMS: atom_id res chain seq x y z
N GLY A 1 24.33 3.13 6.98
CA GLY A 1 24.16 2.23 5.82
C GLY A 1 24.15 3.03 4.53
N ALA A 2 24.40 2.43 3.37
CA ALA A 2 24.55 3.14 2.09
C ALA A 2 23.40 4.10 1.73
N ALA A 3 22.19 3.89 2.27
CA ALA A 3 21.04 4.79 2.14
C ALA A 3 21.14 6.12 2.94
N VAL A 4 22.17 6.31 3.78
CA VAL A 4 22.35 7.53 4.60
C VAL A 4 22.94 8.70 3.78
N GLN A 5 23.48 8.43 2.58
CA GLN A 5 24.06 9.45 1.70
C GLN A 5 23.21 9.78 0.47
N ALA A 6 22.09 9.09 0.26
CA ALA A 6 21.21 9.36 -0.88
C ALA A 6 20.47 10.69 -0.70
N SER A 7 20.27 11.43 -1.79
CA SER A 7 19.43 12.62 -1.77
C SER A 7 17.94 12.27 -1.61
N ASP A 8 17.13 13.25 -1.24
CA ASP A 8 15.67 13.09 -1.18
C ASP A 8 15.09 12.69 -2.55
N GLU A 9 15.66 13.23 -3.64
CA GLU A 9 15.25 12.92 -5.01
C GLU A 9 15.58 11.47 -5.39
N GLU A 10 16.78 11.00 -5.05
CA GLU A 10 17.19 9.60 -5.27
C GLU A 10 16.31 8.65 -4.47
N THR A 11 16.04 8.99 -3.21
CA THR A 11 15.17 8.20 -2.32
C THR A 11 13.75 8.13 -2.86
N ALA A 12 13.19 9.25 -3.31
CA ALA A 12 11.85 9.31 -3.90
C ALA A 12 11.77 8.52 -5.22
N ALA A 13 12.76 8.66 -6.10
CA ALA A 13 12.82 7.94 -7.37
C ALA A 13 12.86 6.42 -7.15
N VAL A 14 13.71 5.97 -6.23
CA VAL A 14 13.79 4.55 -5.84
C VAL A 14 12.46 4.10 -5.25
N TYR A 15 11.85 4.88 -4.35
CA TYR A 15 10.56 4.56 -3.74
C TYR A 15 9.47 4.30 -4.78
N PHE A 16 9.17 5.27 -5.64
CA PHE A 16 8.07 5.11 -6.61
C PHE A 16 8.36 4.03 -7.65
N THR A 17 9.62 3.88 -8.06
CA THR A 17 10.02 2.86 -9.03
C THR A 17 9.81 1.45 -8.49
N TYR A 18 10.30 1.17 -7.28
CA TYR A 18 10.21 -0.17 -6.69
C TYR A 18 8.80 -0.49 -6.20
N MET A 19 8.05 0.49 -5.70
CA MET A 19 6.63 0.31 -5.38
C MET A 19 5.83 -0.07 -6.63
N ASN A 20 6.03 0.62 -7.76
CA ASN A 20 5.41 0.25 -9.02
C ASN A 20 5.79 -1.17 -9.46
N ARG A 21 7.08 -1.49 -9.37
CA ARG A 21 7.58 -2.81 -9.74
C ARG A 21 6.94 -3.92 -8.91
N ILE A 22 6.98 -3.82 -7.57
CA ILE A 22 6.50 -4.89 -6.69
C ILE A 22 4.98 -5.09 -6.80
N VAL A 23 4.21 -4.01 -7.02
CA VAL A 23 2.76 -4.10 -7.27
C VAL A 23 2.50 -4.91 -8.54
N ASN A 24 3.12 -4.53 -9.66
CA ASN A 24 2.93 -5.23 -10.93
C ASN A 24 3.40 -6.68 -10.89
N GLU A 25 4.54 -6.97 -10.24
CA GLU A 25 5.03 -8.35 -10.07
C GLU A 25 4.07 -9.20 -9.22
N THR A 26 3.52 -8.65 -8.13
CA THR A 26 2.55 -9.34 -7.26
C THR A 26 1.25 -9.63 -8.01
N LEU A 27 0.70 -8.65 -8.72
CA LEU A 27 -0.52 -8.82 -9.51
C LEU A 27 -0.32 -9.81 -10.66
N ALA A 28 0.83 -9.74 -11.35
CA ALA A 28 1.15 -10.67 -12.43
C ALA A 28 1.21 -12.13 -11.94
N LYS A 29 1.78 -12.40 -10.75
CA LYS A 29 1.79 -13.74 -10.12
C LYS A 29 0.37 -14.25 -9.87
N ALA A 30 -0.57 -13.36 -9.56
CA ALA A 30 -1.97 -13.67 -9.36
C ALA A 30 -2.81 -13.64 -10.67
N LYS A 31 -2.18 -13.33 -11.82
CA LYS A 31 -2.87 -13.10 -13.11
C LYS A 31 -3.94 -12.00 -13.03
N MET A 32 -3.65 -10.96 -12.26
CA MET A 32 -4.52 -9.81 -12.03
C MET A 32 -3.89 -8.52 -12.55
N THR A 33 -4.70 -7.49 -12.60
CA THR A 33 -4.36 -6.11 -12.96
C THR A 33 -4.82 -5.16 -11.85
N VAL A 34 -4.41 -3.89 -11.89
CA VAL A 34 -4.76 -2.91 -10.84
C VAL A 34 -6.26 -2.64 -10.79
N GLU A 35 -6.95 -2.85 -11.91
CA GLU A 35 -8.40 -2.74 -12.07
C GLU A 35 -9.17 -3.83 -11.28
N ASN A 36 -8.48 -4.89 -10.85
CA ASN A 36 -9.06 -5.94 -10.02
C ASN A 36 -8.93 -5.69 -8.51
N LEU A 37 -8.29 -4.58 -8.11
CA LEU A 37 -8.14 -4.22 -6.70
C LEU A 37 -9.31 -3.35 -6.26
N ASP A 38 -9.86 -3.65 -5.09
CA ASP A 38 -10.91 -2.84 -4.47
C ASP A 38 -10.30 -1.82 -3.51
N TRP A 39 -9.30 -2.25 -2.73
CA TRP A 39 -8.67 -1.43 -1.68
C TRP A 39 -7.15 -1.52 -1.69
N ILE A 40 -6.51 -0.40 -1.35
CA ILE A 40 -5.12 -0.34 -0.95
C ILE A 40 -5.05 -0.06 0.55
N VAL A 41 -4.36 -0.94 1.27
CA VAL A 41 -4.07 -0.77 2.70
C VAL A 41 -2.68 -0.14 2.80
N PRO A 42 -2.58 1.14 3.20
CA PRO A 42 -1.35 1.89 3.06
C PRO A 42 -0.40 1.71 4.25
N GLN A 43 0.88 2.02 4.01
CA GLN A 43 1.79 2.54 5.03
C GLN A 43 1.44 4.01 5.34
N ASN A 44 1.50 4.40 6.61
CA ASN A 44 1.12 5.74 7.05
C ASN A 44 2.27 6.72 6.79
N ILE A 45 2.23 7.29 5.59
CA ILE A 45 3.16 8.33 5.12
C ILE A 45 2.36 9.53 4.60
N ASN A 46 3.05 10.61 4.27
CA ASN A 46 2.42 11.82 3.75
C ASN A 46 1.46 11.53 2.57
N ILE A 47 0.25 12.08 2.62
CA ILE A 47 -0.77 11.94 1.56
C ILE A 47 -0.26 12.31 0.17
N LYS A 48 0.70 13.24 0.05
CA LYS A 48 1.33 13.59 -1.23
C LYS A 48 2.07 12.42 -1.86
N ALA A 49 2.71 11.57 -1.06
CA ALA A 49 3.35 10.36 -1.56
C ALA A 49 2.31 9.38 -2.12
N TRP A 50 1.18 9.21 -1.43
CA TRP A 50 0.05 8.42 -1.93
C TRP A 50 -0.56 9.01 -3.21
N GLN A 51 -0.72 10.33 -3.31
CA GLN A 51 -1.16 10.99 -4.55
C GLN A 51 -0.22 10.74 -5.73
N ILE A 52 1.11 10.70 -5.52
CA ILE A 52 2.08 10.35 -6.55
C ILE A 52 1.95 8.87 -6.89
N LEU A 53 1.96 7.99 -5.89
CA LEU A 53 1.92 6.55 -6.09
C LEU A 53 0.62 6.11 -6.77
N SER A 54 -0.54 6.70 -6.44
CA SER A 54 -1.81 6.43 -7.12
C SER A 54 -1.75 6.76 -8.61
N ARG A 55 -1.08 7.86 -9.01
CA ARG A 55 -0.87 8.20 -10.43
C ARG A 55 0.08 7.23 -11.11
N VAL A 56 1.14 6.82 -10.43
CA VAL A 56 2.12 5.86 -10.95
C VAL A 56 1.47 4.49 -11.17
N LEU A 57 0.67 4.02 -10.21
CA LEU A 57 -0.02 2.73 -10.23
C LEU A 57 -1.33 2.76 -11.04
N LYS A 58 -1.81 3.94 -11.43
CA LYS A 58 -3.11 4.15 -12.12
C LYS A 58 -4.32 3.65 -11.31
N ILE A 59 -4.31 3.89 -10.01
CA ILE A 59 -5.43 3.60 -9.10
C ILE A 59 -6.11 4.90 -8.64
N ASP A 60 -7.37 4.83 -8.23
CA ASP A 60 -8.04 5.98 -7.59
C ASP A 60 -7.49 6.14 -6.16
N LEU A 61 -7.16 7.38 -5.78
CA LEU A 61 -6.75 7.70 -4.42
C LEU A 61 -7.84 7.32 -3.40
N LYS A 62 -9.13 7.32 -3.78
CA LYS A 62 -10.24 6.88 -2.93
C LYS A 62 -10.17 5.41 -2.52
N GLN A 63 -9.44 4.58 -3.27
CA GLN A 63 -9.19 3.18 -2.92
C GLN A 63 -8.12 3.05 -1.82
N VAL A 64 -7.37 4.12 -1.53
CA VAL A 64 -6.32 4.11 -0.51
C VAL A 64 -6.93 4.47 0.85
N PHE A 65 -6.90 3.51 1.77
CA PHE A 65 -7.51 3.67 3.09
C PHE A 65 -6.63 4.49 4.06
N ILE A 66 -6.66 5.81 3.93
CA ILE A 66 -5.81 6.76 4.68
C ILE A 66 -6.45 7.35 5.94
N GLU A 67 -7.72 7.02 6.20
CA GLU A 67 -8.55 7.64 7.23
C GLU A 67 -8.00 7.54 8.67
N PRO A 68 -7.39 6.42 9.11
CA PRO A 68 -6.87 6.31 10.47
C PRO A 68 -5.60 7.12 10.72
N MET A 69 -4.94 7.62 9.67
CA MET A 69 -3.62 8.24 9.75
C MET A 69 -3.53 9.44 10.71
N PRO A 70 -4.53 10.34 10.83
CA PRO A 70 -4.51 11.44 11.80
C PRO A 70 -4.49 11.00 13.27
N GLU A 71 -4.98 9.79 13.58
CA GLU A 71 -5.04 9.24 14.93
C GLU A 71 -3.83 8.31 15.21
N VAL A 72 -3.52 7.43 14.27
CA VAL A 72 -2.53 6.35 14.43
C VAL A 72 -1.10 6.81 14.14
N ALA A 73 -0.93 7.88 13.34
CA ALA A 73 0.37 8.35 12.84
C ALA A 73 1.16 7.21 12.15
N HIS A 74 2.50 7.33 12.09
CA HIS A 74 3.36 6.31 11.49
C HIS A 74 3.81 5.29 12.54
N CYS A 75 3.34 4.05 12.39
CA CYS A 75 3.62 2.89 13.24
C CYS A 75 4.50 1.84 12.53
N ILE A 76 5.36 2.28 11.59
CA ILE A 76 6.35 1.44 10.89
C ILE A 76 5.69 0.19 10.27
N SER A 77 5.99 -1.02 10.76
CA SER A 77 5.46 -2.28 10.25
C SER A 77 4.03 -2.56 10.70
N GLY A 78 3.54 -1.82 11.70
CA GLY A 78 2.18 -1.92 12.20
C GLY A 78 1.13 -1.25 11.31
N ASP A 79 1.54 -0.33 10.42
CA ASP A 79 0.62 0.49 9.63
C ASP A 79 -0.40 -0.33 8.84
N ASN A 80 0.06 -1.32 8.08
CA ASN A 80 -0.84 -2.16 7.28
C ASN A 80 -1.81 -2.96 8.15
N ILE A 81 -1.38 -3.45 9.32
CA ILE A 81 -2.23 -4.27 10.21
C ILE A 81 -3.31 -3.40 10.83
N ILE A 82 -2.92 -2.23 11.35
CA ILE A 82 -3.84 -1.28 11.98
C ILE A 82 -4.85 -0.77 10.95
N ASN A 83 -4.38 -0.40 9.76
CA ASN A 83 -5.26 0.10 8.69
C ASN A 83 -6.18 -1.00 8.15
N LEU A 84 -5.69 -2.23 7.99
CA LEU A 84 -6.53 -3.37 7.58
C LEU A 84 -7.63 -3.63 8.61
N LYS A 85 -7.30 -3.58 9.91
CA LYS A 85 -8.27 -3.76 10.99
C LYS A 85 -9.36 -2.67 10.96
N HIS A 86 -8.98 -1.40 10.83
CA HIS A 86 -9.92 -0.29 10.73
C HIS A 86 -10.79 -0.38 9.47
N LEU A 87 -10.22 -0.81 8.34
CA LEU A 87 -10.96 -0.98 7.10
C LEU A 87 -12.01 -2.09 7.24
N ASP A 88 -11.65 -3.24 7.82
CA ASP A 88 -12.58 -4.33 8.12
C ASP A 88 -13.69 -3.88 9.09
N GLU A 89 -13.34 -3.17 10.17
CA GLU A 89 -14.32 -2.62 11.12
C GLU A 89 -15.25 -1.55 10.53
N SER A 90 -14.82 -0.87 9.46
CA SER A 90 -15.67 0.11 8.77
C SER A 90 -16.83 -0.53 7.99
N GLY A 91 -16.83 -1.86 7.82
CA GLY A 91 -17.87 -2.59 7.10
C GLY A 91 -17.90 -2.33 5.59
N ARG A 92 -16.86 -1.69 5.03
CA ARG A 92 -16.77 -1.34 3.61
C ARG A 92 -16.15 -2.42 2.72
N VAL A 93 -15.63 -3.49 3.34
CA VAL A 93 -15.03 -4.61 2.61
C VAL A 93 -16.02 -5.74 2.50
N GLU A 94 -16.35 -6.11 1.29
CA GLU A 94 -17.27 -7.23 0.99
C GLU A 94 -16.50 -8.52 0.70
N SER A 95 -17.14 -9.68 0.90
CA SER A 95 -16.58 -10.99 0.53
C SER A 95 -16.22 -11.02 -0.98
N GLY A 96 -15.08 -11.61 -1.31
CA GLY A 96 -14.51 -11.63 -2.66
C GLY A 96 -13.70 -10.38 -3.04
N GLN A 97 -13.79 -9.28 -2.28
CA GLN A 97 -13.00 -8.09 -2.58
C GLN A 97 -11.50 -8.32 -2.34
N ARG A 98 -10.70 -7.66 -3.16
CA ARG A 98 -9.24 -7.78 -3.24
C ARG A 98 -8.58 -6.56 -2.63
N LEU A 99 -7.68 -6.81 -1.69
CA LEU A 99 -6.97 -5.77 -0.96
C LEU A 99 -5.47 -5.92 -1.19
N LEU A 100 -4.77 -4.80 -1.42
CA LEU A 100 -3.33 -4.79 -1.55
C LEU A 100 -2.71 -4.02 -0.38
N CYS A 101 -2.01 -4.73 0.50
CA CYS A 101 -1.22 -4.11 1.57
C CYS A 101 0.16 -3.75 1.04
N LEU A 102 0.53 -2.48 1.18
CA LEU A 102 1.74 -1.90 0.62
C LEU A 102 2.61 -1.27 1.70
N MET A 103 3.91 -1.56 1.66
CA MET A 103 4.87 -1.03 2.62
C MET A 103 6.28 -0.92 2.02
N ALA A 104 6.99 0.14 2.39
CA ALA A 104 8.42 0.28 2.19
C ALA A 104 9.14 0.34 3.54
N GLY A 105 10.18 -0.46 3.70
CA GLY A 105 10.99 -0.52 4.91
C GLY A 105 12.38 0.08 4.71
N TYR A 106 12.99 0.49 5.82
CA TYR A 106 14.41 0.85 5.84
C TYR A 106 15.26 -0.31 5.30
N GLY A 107 16.34 0.01 4.56
CA GLY A 107 17.20 -0.98 3.92
C GLY A 107 16.73 -1.46 2.54
N LEU A 108 15.86 -0.68 1.86
CA LEU A 108 15.35 -0.97 0.51
C LEU A 108 14.52 -2.26 0.44
N ASN A 109 13.72 -2.51 1.48
CA ASN A 109 12.77 -3.61 1.53
C ASN A 109 11.40 -3.13 1.04
N TRP A 110 10.78 -3.90 0.15
CA TRP A 110 9.49 -3.57 -0.45
C TRP A 110 8.53 -4.73 -0.26
N GLN A 111 7.31 -4.43 0.18
CA GLN A 111 6.28 -5.42 0.43
C GLN A 111 5.00 -5.07 -0.35
N ALA A 112 4.45 -6.09 -1.01
CA ALA A 112 3.11 -6.09 -1.56
C ALA A 112 2.44 -7.42 -1.22
N LEU A 113 1.40 -7.36 -0.39
CA LEU A 113 0.60 -8.51 0.03
C LEU A 113 -0.80 -8.36 -0.56
N LEU A 114 -1.16 -9.29 -1.45
CA LEU A 114 -2.50 -9.38 -2.02
C LEU A 114 -3.36 -10.30 -1.14
N LEU A 115 -4.51 -9.79 -0.70
CA LEU A 115 -5.50 -10.48 0.10
C LEU A 115 -6.83 -10.54 -0.64
N GLU A 116 -7.64 -11.53 -0.28
CA GLU A 116 -9.04 -11.63 -0.65
C GLU A 116 -9.86 -11.77 0.62
N LYS A 117 -10.90 -10.96 0.78
CA LYS A 117 -11.84 -11.15 1.87
C LYS A 117 -12.63 -12.44 1.59
N VAL A 118 -12.60 -13.36 2.54
CA VAL A 118 -13.46 -14.55 2.54
C VAL A 118 -14.48 -14.42 3.66
N ASP A 119 -15.65 -15.02 3.47
CA ASP A 119 -16.64 -15.11 4.54
C ASP A 119 -16.07 -15.89 5.73
N PRO A 120 -16.47 -15.56 6.97
CA PRO A 120 -16.12 -16.37 8.13
C PRO A 120 -16.68 -17.78 7.90
N THR A 121 -15.78 -18.77 7.83
CA THR A 121 -16.13 -20.20 7.83
C THR A 121 -16.72 -20.63 9.15
#